data_AF-A0A9X3FC41-F1
#
_entry.id   AF-A0A9X3FC41-F1
#
_cell.length_a   1.000
_cell.length_b   1.000
_cell.length_c   1.000
_cell.angle_alpha   90.00
_cell.angle_beta   90.00
_cell.angle_gamma   90.00
#
_symmetry.space_group_name_H-M   'P 1'
#
loop_
_entity.id
_entity.type
_entity.pdbx_description
1 polymer ?
#
loop_
_entity_poly.entity_id
_entity_poly.type
_entity_poly.pdbx_seq_one_letter_code
_entity_poly.pdbx_strand_id
1 'polypeptide(L)'
;MNLNEEQLEELSVMAGLFFEVEDIMINLDIPLHQVEDFEHVLKYEKEDPVYLAYHRGRLKTEVELRTAIKQASLNGSNPAQNTMLEFRNRTL
;
A
#
# COMPACT_ATOMS: atom_id res chain seq x y z
N MET A 1 11.44 -8.27 11.12
CA MET A 1 12.27 -8.98 10.09
C MET A 1 13.37 -8.01 9.63
N ASN A 2 14.53 -8.46 9.13
CA ASN A 2 15.62 -7.54 8.79
C ASN A 2 15.83 -7.47 7.27
N LEU A 3 15.23 -6.49 6.63
CA LEU A 3 15.47 -6.14 5.22
C LEU A 3 16.49 -5.00 5.13
N ASN A 4 17.30 -4.99 4.07
CA ASN A 4 18.19 -3.87 3.79
C ASN A 4 17.41 -2.68 3.18
N GLU A 5 18.05 -1.51 3.04
CA GLU A 5 17.39 -0.30 2.53
C GLU A 5 16.84 -0.46 1.10
N GLU A 6 17.54 -1.18 0.23
CA GLU A 6 17.10 -1.45 -1.14
C GLU A 6 15.84 -2.33 -1.17
N GLN A 7 15.83 -3.40 -0.36
CA GLN A 7 14.66 -4.26 -0.21
C GLN A 7 13.46 -3.54 0.41
N LEU A 8 13.70 -2.60 1.34
CA LEU A 8 12.63 -1.78 1.92
C LEU A 8 12.04 -0.81 0.89
N GLU A 9 12.86 -0.22 0.02
CA GLU A 9 12.38 0.62 -1.07
C GLU A 9 11.56 -0.20 -2.07
N GLU A 10 12.06 -1.36 -2.49
CA GLU A 10 11.36 -2.25 -3.42
C GLU A 10 10.03 -2.77 -2.83
N LEU A 11 10.02 -3.13 -1.54
CA LEU A 11 8.80 -3.46 -0.80
C LEU A 11 7.78 -2.32 -0.87
N SER A 12 8.20 -1.08 -0.62
CA SER A 12 7.34 0.10 -0.67
C SER A 12 6.78 0.33 -2.08
N VAL A 13 7.60 0.19 -3.12
CA VAL A 13 7.18 0.31 -4.52
C VAL A 13 6.14 -0.74 -4.88
N MET A 14 6.42 -2.02 -4.63
CA MET A 14 5.50 -3.10 -4.97
C MET A 14 4.21 -3.05 -4.16
N ALA A 15 4.29 -2.74 -2.86
CA ALA A 15 3.11 -2.54 -2.03
C ALA A 15 2.24 -1.40 -2.56
N GLY A 16 2.86 -0.31 -3.01
CA GLY A 16 2.19 0.80 -3.69
C GLY A 16 1.52 0.40 -5.02
N LEU A 17 2.02 -0.64 -5.69
CA LEU A 17 1.41 -1.22 -6.89
C LEU A 17 0.38 -2.31 -6.58
N PHE A 18 0.06 -2.52 -5.30
CA PHE A 18 -0.92 -3.49 -4.81
C PHE A 18 -0.59 -4.95 -5.13
N PHE A 19 0.69 -5.30 -5.24
CA PHE A 19 1.11 -6.70 -5.31
C PHE A 19 0.74 -7.45 -4.03
N GLU A 20 0.47 -8.75 -4.18
CA GLU A 20 0.23 -9.67 -3.06
C GLU A 20 1.51 -9.89 -2.24
N VAL A 21 1.36 -10.28 -0.97
CA VAL A 21 2.49 -10.44 -0.05
C VAL A 21 3.48 -11.48 -0.56
N GLU A 22 2.98 -12.60 -1.08
CA GLU A 22 3.82 -13.68 -1.62
C GLU A 22 4.60 -13.25 -2.86
N ASP A 23 4.00 -12.44 -3.75
CA ASP A 23 4.69 -11.91 -4.94
C ASP A 23 5.83 -10.96 -4.53
N ILE A 24 5.57 -10.12 -3.53
CA ILE A 24 6.59 -9.24 -2.95
C ILE A 24 7.71 -10.08 -2.31
N MET A 25 7.37 -11.10 -1.52
CA MET A 25 8.36 -11.98 -0.91
C MET A 25 9.23 -12.69 -1.95
N ILE A 26 8.63 -13.18 -3.04
CA ILE A 26 9.37 -13.76 -4.17
C ILE A 26 10.35 -12.74 -4.76
N ASN A 27 9.91 -11.51 -5.01
CA ASN A 27 10.75 -10.46 -5.58
C ASN A 27 11.91 -10.03 -4.65
N LEU A 28 11.70 -10.11 -3.33
CA LEU A 28 12.71 -9.77 -2.33
C LEU A 28 13.61 -10.95 -1.93
N ASP A 29 13.51 -12.09 -2.63
CA ASP A 29 14.18 -13.36 -2.31
C ASP A 29 13.92 -13.86 -0.87
N ILE A 30 12.73 -13.60 -0.34
CA ILE A 30 12.29 -14.05 0.98
C ILE A 30 11.60 -15.43 0.82
N PRO A 31 12.03 -16.47 1.55
CA PRO A 31 11.40 -17.78 1.46
C PRO A 31 9.91 -17.77 1.87
N LEU A 32 9.04 -18.32 1.02
CA LEU A 32 7.58 -18.35 1.25
C LEU A 32 7.13 -19.12 2.50
N HIS A 33 7.97 -19.99 3.08
CA HIS A 33 7.65 -20.63 4.36
C HIS A 33 7.61 -19.63 5.53
N GLN A 34 8.07 -18.39 5.33
CA GLN A 34 8.04 -17.29 6.31
C GLN A 34 6.85 -16.35 6.11
N VAL A 35 5.87 -16.71 5.26
CA VAL A 35 4.74 -15.83 4.95
C VAL A 35 3.95 -15.43 6.20
N GLU A 36 3.71 -16.35 7.12
CA GLU A 36 2.99 -16.08 8.37
C GLU A 36 3.73 -15.05 9.24
N ASP A 37 5.06 -15.14 9.32
CA ASP A 37 5.89 -14.17 10.05
C ASP A 37 5.85 -12.79 9.36
N PHE A 38 5.86 -12.76 8.02
CA PHE A 38 5.79 -11.52 7.24
C PHE A 38 4.45 -10.82 7.45
N GLU A 39 3.35 -11.56 7.31
CA GLU A 39 2.01 -11.07 7.58
C GLU A 39 1.83 -10.61 9.04
N HIS A 40 2.42 -11.33 10.00
CA HIS A 40 2.42 -10.91 11.40
C HIS A 40 3.07 -9.53 11.56
N VAL A 41 4.25 -9.32 10.96
CA VAL A 41 4.94 -8.02 10.96
C VAL A 41 4.04 -6.94 10.33
N LEU A 42 3.49 -7.19 9.14
CA LEU A 42 2.63 -6.23 8.44
C LEU A 42 1.35 -5.87 9.21
N LYS A 43 0.88 -6.75 10.09
CA LYS A 43 -0.38 -6.56 10.82
C LYS A 43 -0.19 -5.94 12.21
N TYR A 44 0.87 -6.29 12.92
CA TYR A 44 0.98 -5.98 14.35
C TYR A 44 2.20 -5.12 14.72
N GLU A 45 3.30 -5.21 13.98
CA GLU A 45 4.59 -4.62 14.37
C GLU A 45 4.75 -3.20 13.82
N LYS A 46 3.99 -2.23 14.37
CA LYS A 46 3.85 -0.87 13.81
C LYS A 46 5.14 -0.04 13.75
N GLU A 47 6.16 -0.44 14.49
CA GLU A 47 7.48 0.21 14.53
C GLU A 47 8.52 -0.52 13.67
N ASP A 48 8.20 -1.70 13.12
CA ASP A 48 9.11 -2.46 12.26
C ASP A 48 9.29 -1.74 10.91
N PRO A 49 10.53 -1.59 10.40
CA PRO A 49 10.80 -0.97 9.10
C PRO A 49 10.01 -1.59 7.94
N VAL A 50 9.79 -2.91 7.95
CA VAL A 50 9.00 -3.64 6.94
C VAL A 50 7.55 -3.19 6.97
N TYR A 51 6.95 -3.09 8.16
CA TYR A 51 5.60 -2.54 8.34
C TYR A 51 5.53 -1.12 7.76
N LEU A 52 6.47 -0.25 8.17
CA LEU A 52 6.46 1.15 7.76
C LEU A 52 6.63 1.31 6.25
N ALA A 53 7.54 0.56 5.63
CA ALA A 53 7.76 0.60 4.18
C ALA A 53 6.53 0.13 3.39
N TYR A 54 5.98 -1.04 3.73
CA TYR A 54 4.79 -1.59 3.08
C TYR A 54 3.60 -0.64 3.15
N HIS A 55 3.27 -0.15 4.35
CA HIS A 55 2.11 0.72 4.54
C HIS A 55 2.30 2.12 3.95
N ARG A 56 3.52 2.68 3.98
CA ARG A 56 3.82 3.96 3.30
C ARG A 56 3.65 3.85 1.81
N GLY A 57 4.13 2.77 1.19
CA GLY A 57 3.94 2.50 -0.24
C GLY A 57 2.46 2.54 -0.63
N ARG A 58 1.63 1.75 0.07
CA ARG A 58 0.17 1.72 -0.15
C ARG A 58 -0.50 3.08 0.05
N LEU A 59 -0.17 3.78 1.13
CA LEU A 59 -0.75 5.09 1.44
C LEU A 59 -0.35 6.15 0.41
N LYS A 60 0.89 6.10 -0.10
CA LYS A 60 1.35 7.01 -1.15
C LYS A 60 0.50 6.85 -2.41
N THR A 61 0.31 5.62 -2.89
CA THR A 61 -0.54 5.38 -4.06
C THR A 61 -2.00 5.76 -3.80
N GLU A 62 -2.53 5.49 -2.61
CA GLU A 62 -3.89 5.89 -2.25
C GLU A 62 -4.07 7.42 -2.32
N VAL A 63 -3.09 8.20 -1.86
CA VAL A 63 -3.09 9.67 -1.98
C VAL A 63 -3.09 10.10 -3.45
N GLU A 64 -2.25 9.48 -4.28
CA GLU A 64 -2.15 9.78 -5.70
C GLU A 64 -3.47 9.47 -6.43
N LEU A 65 -4.05 8.29 -6.20
CA LEU A 65 -5.34 7.88 -6.77
C LEU A 65 -6.46 8.81 -6.34
N ARG A 66 -6.59 9.12 -5.04
CA ARG A 66 -7.61 10.04 -4.54
C ARG A 66 -7.45 11.43 -5.11
N THR A 67 -6.21 11.89 -5.31
CA THR A 67 -5.94 13.18 -5.95
C THR A 67 -6.40 13.18 -7.40
N ALA A 68 -6.11 12.13 -8.16
CA ALA A 68 -6.56 11.98 -9.55
C ALA A 68 -8.10 11.92 -9.65
N ILE A 69 -8.76 11.13 -8.79
CA ILE A 69 -10.21 11.03 -8.72
C ILE A 69 -10.84 12.39 -8.39
N LYS A 70 -10.28 13.11 -7.41
CA LYS A 70 -10.73 14.47 -7.07
C LYS A 70 -10.64 15.40 -8.27
N GLN A 71 -9.54 15.37 -9.03
CA GLN A 71 -9.39 16.21 -10.22
C GLN A 71 -10.42 15.83 -11.31
N ALA A 72 -10.64 14.54 -11.56
CA ALA A 72 -11.67 14.10 -12.49
C ALA A 72 -13.08 14.54 -12.05
N SER A 73 -13.37 14.49 -10.75
CA SER A 73 -14.61 14.99 -10.16
C SER A 73 -14.81 16.49 -10.40
N LEU A 74 -13.76 17.30 -10.21
CA LEU A 74 -13.78 18.75 -10.47
C LEU A 74 -13.98 19.07 -11.96
N ASN A 75 -13.51 18.20 -12.85
CA ASN A 75 -13.71 18.30 -14.30
C ASN A 75 -15.09 17.79 -14.76
N GLY A 76 -16.00 17.46 -13.84
CA GLY A 76 -17.38 17.09 -14.16
C GLY A 76 -17.63 15.60 -14.38
N SER A 77 -16.69 14.71 -14.05
CA SER A 77 -16.92 13.26 -14.12
C SER A 77 -17.90 12.80 -13.05
N ASN A 78 -19.14 12.47 -13.44
CA ASN A 78 -20.17 11.95 -12.53
C ASN A 78 -19.71 10.70 -11.74
N PRO A 79 -19.04 9.69 -12.35
CA PRO A 79 -18.50 8.57 -11.59
C PRO A 79 -17.51 9.01 -10.50
N ALA A 80 -16.58 9.91 -10.81
CA ALA A 80 -15.60 10.39 -9.84
C ALA A 80 -16.25 11.22 -8.70
N GLN A 81 -17.29 12.00 -9.01
CA GLN A 81 -18.08 12.70 -7.99
C GLN A 81 -18.75 11.73 -7.02
N ASN A 82 -19.36 10.66 -7.54
CA ASN A 82 -19.94 9.61 -6.70
C ASN A 82 -18.88 8.94 -5.82
N THR A 83 -17.71 8.59 -6.39
CA THR A 83 -16.59 8.03 -5.62
C THR A 83 -16.11 8.98 -4.52
N MET A 84 -16.03 10.30 -4.78
CA MET A 84 -15.68 11.28 -3.75
C MET A 84 -16.73 11.39 -2.63
N LEU A 85 -18.02 11.25 -2.94
CA LEU A 85 -19.09 11.18 -1.94
C LEU A 85 -18.96 9.91 -1.08
N GLU A 86 -18.64 8.77 -1.69
CA GLU A 86 -18.37 7.52 -0.95
C GLU A 86 -17.17 7.67 -0.02
N PHE A 87 -16.06 8.26 -0.49
CA PHE A 87 -14.90 8.53 0.36
C PHE A 87 -15.28 9.39 1.56
N ARG A 88 -16.03 10.49 1.36
CA ARG A 88 -16.49 11.36 2.44
C ARG A 88 -17.36 10.61 3.46
N ASN A 89 -18.25 9.74 3.00
CA ASN A 89 -19.18 9.02 3.86
C ASN A 89 -18.51 7.88 4.66
N ARG A 90 -17.33 7.40 4.25
CA ARG A 90 -16.55 6.39 5.01
C ARG A 90 -15.72 6.98 6.16
N THR A 91 -15.45 8.28 6.12
CA THR A 91 -14.63 8.98 7.14
C THR A 91 -15.46 9.72 8.19
N LEU A 92 -16.79 9.69 8.10
CA LEU A 92 -17.75 10.24 9.07
C LEU A 92 -18.49 9.10 9.77
#